data_AF-A0AAN9YV04-F1
#
_entry.id   AF-A0AAN9YV04-F1
#
_cell.length_a   1.000
_cell.length_b   1.000
_cell.length_c   1.000
_cell.angle_alpha   90.00
_cell.angle_beta   90.00
_cell.angle_gamma   90.00
#
_symmetry.space_group_name_H-M   'P 1'
#
loop_
_entity.id
_entity.type
_entity.pdbx_description
1 polymer ?
#
loop_
_entity_poly.entity_id
_entity_poly.type
_entity_poly.pdbx_seq_one_letter_code
_entity_poly.pdbx_strand_id
1 'polypeptide(L)'
;MITIAVQPPSQVQVGRVIYPPLVISSGADAGYDFVQVSLLDPYGRVMESQLEGTLAKNKQPIGDSQAAASRTALEYAVFPDLSLSYSGTYTLQVTAFRMDYSDPGNVMAVVVTSETTNAINAYDQPVAFENPCKLSKAK
;
A
#
# COMPACT_ATOMS: atom_id res chain seq x y z
N MET A 1 11.02 -8.41 2.48
CA MET A 1 10.58 -7.61 1.30
C MET A 1 9.07 -7.42 1.39
N ILE A 2 8.56 -6.22 1.07
CA ILE A 2 7.12 -5.98 0.95
C ILE A 2 6.62 -6.42 -0.43
N THR A 3 5.36 -6.81 -0.56
CA THR A 3 4.78 -7.19 -1.85
C THR A 3 3.36 -6.68 -1.95
N ILE A 4 3.01 -6.06 -3.08
CA ILE A 4 1.64 -5.65 -3.36
C ILE A 4 0.82 -6.89 -3.75
N ALA A 5 0.00 -7.37 -2.81
CA ALA A 5 -0.82 -8.56 -2.97
C ALA A 5 -2.08 -8.29 -3.81
N VAL A 6 -2.65 -7.10 -3.69
CA VAL A 6 -3.78 -6.62 -4.50
C VAL A 6 -3.42 -5.24 -5.04
N GLN A 7 -3.43 -5.13 -6.37
CA GLN A 7 -3.28 -3.84 -7.05
C GLN A 7 -4.56 -3.01 -6.90
N PRO A 8 -4.43 -1.69 -6.72
CA PRO A 8 -5.55 -0.79 -6.95
C PRO A 8 -5.97 -0.86 -8.43
N PRO A 9 -7.21 -0.49 -8.76
CA PRO A 9 -7.68 -0.41 -10.15
C PRO A 9 -6.85 0.61 -10.95
N SER A 10 -6.77 0.40 -12.26
CA SER A 10 -6.09 1.31 -13.20
C SER A 10 -6.86 2.62 -13.41
N GLN A 11 -8.14 2.64 -13.06
CA GLN A 11 -9.02 3.80 -13.13
C GLN A 11 -9.82 3.95 -11.84
N VAL A 12 -9.95 5.18 -11.35
CA VAL A 12 -10.80 5.52 -10.20
C VAL A 12 -11.56 6.81 -10.44
N GLN A 13 -12.64 6.99 -9.69
CA GLN A 13 -13.33 8.27 -9.58
C GLN A 13 -12.77 9.04 -8.38
N VAL A 14 -12.52 10.35 -8.55
CA VAL A 14 -12.13 11.22 -7.43
C VAL A 14 -13.22 11.29 -6.35
N GLY A 15 -12.82 11.45 -5.09
CA GLY A 15 -13.73 11.47 -3.94
C GLY A 15 -14.44 10.14 -3.65
N ARG A 16 -14.11 9.06 -4.38
CA ARG A 16 -14.57 7.70 -4.10
C ARG A 16 -13.44 6.87 -3.53
N VAL A 17 -13.82 5.92 -2.68
CA VAL A 17 -12.90 4.91 -2.16
C VAL A 17 -12.39 4.05 -3.33
N ILE A 18 -11.07 3.87 -3.36
CA ILE A 18 -10.36 3.02 -4.31
C ILE A 18 -10.77 1.57 -4.06
N TYR A 19 -11.40 0.96 -5.06
CA TYR A 19 -11.80 -0.44 -5.03
C TYR A 19 -11.48 -1.12 -6.35
N PRO A 20 -10.79 -2.29 -6.35
CA PRO A 20 -10.32 -3.07 -5.21
C PRO A 20 -9.29 -2.33 -4.31
N PRO A 21 -9.25 -2.61 -2.99
CA PRO A 21 -8.38 -1.90 -2.07
C PRO A 21 -6.92 -2.30 -2.27
N LEU A 22 -6.00 -1.39 -1.92
CA LEU A 22 -4.58 -1.71 -1.86
C LEU A 22 -4.33 -2.70 -0.71
N VAL A 23 -3.71 -3.85 -1.03
CA VAL A 23 -3.30 -4.84 -0.03
C VAL A 23 -1.82 -5.14 -0.16
N ILE A 24 -1.12 -5.04 0.96
CA ILE A 24 0.30 -5.31 1.08
C ILE A 24 0.47 -6.58 1.88
N SER A 25 1.43 -7.41 1.46
CA SER A 25 1.79 -8.66 2.11
C SER A 25 3.29 -8.74 2.36
N SER A 26 3.66 -9.52 3.37
CA SER A 26 5.05 -9.83 3.68
C SER A 26 5.20 -11.00 4.62
N GLY A 27 6.41 -11.56 4.70
CA GLY A 27 6.77 -12.45 5.79
C GLY A 27 6.66 -11.75 7.16
N ALA A 28 6.22 -12.50 8.16
CA ALA A 28 6.15 -12.06 9.55
C ALA A 28 7.54 -11.70 10.12
N ASP A 29 8.59 -12.32 9.59
CA ASP A 29 10.00 -12.10 9.94
C ASP A 29 10.61 -10.88 9.23
N ALA A 30 9.86 -10.15 8.41
CA ALA A 30 10.42 -9.09 7.58
C ALA A 30 10.92 -7.86 8.37
N GLY A 31 10.66 -7.81 9.69
CA GLY A 31 11.32 -6.90 10.62
C GLY A 31 11.03 -5.43 10.37
N TYR A 32 9.78 -5.08 10.08
CA TYR A 32 9.32 -3.69 10.02
C TYR A 32 7.98 -3.57 10.75
N ASP A 33 7.79 -2.43 11.39
CA ASP A 33 6.72 -2.18 12.37
C ASP A 33 5.42 -1.76 11.69
N PHE A 34 5.52 -0.87 10.70
CA PHE A 34 4.36 -0.39 9.95
C PHE A 34 4.72 -0.09 8.49
N VAL A 35 3.69 0.09 7.68
CA VAL A 35 3.79 0.56 6.30
C VAL A 35 3.04 1.87 6.15
N GLN A 36 3.57 2.76 5.33
CA GLN A 36 2.94 4.01 4.94
C GLN A 36 2.71 4.04 3.43
N VAL A 37 1.60 4.63 3.00
CA VAL A 37 1.25 4.85 1.60
C VAL A 37 1.37 6.34 1.30
N SER A 38 2.05 6.65 0.21
CA SER A 38 2.19 7.99 -0.34
C SER A 38 1.72 8.00 -1.79
N LEU A 39 1.13 9.10 -2.23
CA LEU A 39 0.76 9.31 -3.62
C LEU A 39 1.91 9.99 -4.36
N LEU A 40 2.29 9.44 -5.51
CA LEU A 40 3.30 10.02 -6.39
C LEU A 40 2.64 10.50 -7.68
N ASP A 41 3.06 11.67 -8.16
CA ASP A 41 2.78 12.12 -9.53
C ASP A 41 3.67 11.38 -10.56
N PRO A 42 3.46 11.57 -11.87
CA PRO A 42 4.27 10.93 -12.91
C PRO A 42 5.76 11.33 -12.89
N TYR A 43 6.10 12.39 -12.16
CA TYR A 43 7.46 12.89 -11.98
C TYR A 43 8.11 12.39 -10.69
N GLY A 44 7.43 11.51 -9.94
CA GLY A 44 7.91 10.94 -8.68
C GLY A 44 7.81 11.90 -7.49
N ARG A 45 7.07 13.00 -7.60
CA ARG A 45 6.85 13.94 -6.50
C ARG A 45 5.72 13.44 -5.61
N VAL A 46 5.92 13.53 -4.29
CA VAL A 46 4.90 13.20 -3.32
C VAL A 46 3.80 14.26 -3.35
N MET A 47 2.57 13.83 -3.63
CA MET A 47 1.38 14.67 -3.66
C MET A 47 0.73 14.69 -2.29
N GLU A 48 1.19 15.61 -1.45
CA GLU A 48 0.62 15.83 -0.12
C GLU A 48 -0.85 16.27 -0.23
N SER A 49 -1.70 15.77 0.67
CA SER A 49 -3.12 16.13 0.76
C SER A 49 -4.00 15.80 -0.46
N GLN A 50 -3.52 14.97 -1.39
CA GLN A 50 -4.33 14.46 -2.52
C GLN A 50 -4.76 13.00 -2.36
N LEU A 51 -4.21 12.32 -1.37
CA LEU A 51 -4.59 10.97 -0.95
C LEU A 51 -5.18 11.06 0.45
N GLU A 52 -6.43 10.63 0.57
CA GLU A 52 -7.19 10.64 1.81
C GLU A 52 -7.38 9.21 2.33
N GLY A 53 -7.80 9.09 3.59
CA GLY A 53 -8.01 7.82 4.28
C GLY A 53 -6.85 7.44 5.22
N THR A 54 -6.77 6.15 5.55
CA THR A 54 -5.70 5.63 6.41
C THR A 54 -4.40 5.51 5.62
N LEU A 55 -3.42 6.37 5.88
CA LEU A 55 -2.15 6.37 5.14
C LEU A 55 -1.05 5.52 5.79
N ALA A 56 -1.19 5.13 7.05
CA ALA A 56 -0.23 4.30 7.74
C ALA A 56 -0.93 3.17 8.50
N LYS A 57 -0.37 1.96 8.44
CA LYS A 57 -0.97 0.79 9.06
C LYS A 57 0.06 -0.24 9.49
N ASN A 58 -0.19 -0.84 10.64
CA ASN A 58 0.55 -2.02 11.09
C ASN A 58 0.13 -3.24 10.27
N LYS A 59 1.05 -4.16 10.06
CA LYS A 59 0.68 -5.46 9.50
C LYS A 59 -0.03 -6.30 10.54
N GLN A 60 -0.93 -7.16 10.08
CA GLN A 60 -1.63 -8.10 10.93
C GLN A 60 -1.53 -9.50 10.32
N PRO A 61 -1.26 -10.54 11.13
CA PRO A 61 -1.37 -11.91 10.66
C PRO A 61 -2.84 -12.18 10.33
N ILE A 62 -3.11 -12.59 9.10
CA ILE A 62 -4.42 -13.12 8.74
C ILE A 62 -4.33 -14.63 8.91
N GLY A 63 -4.95 -15.14 9.98
CA GLY A 63 -4.89 -16.56 10.31
C GLY A 63 -5.58 -17.40 9.23
N ASP A 64 -4.82 -18.25 8.56
CA ASP A 64 -5.37 -19.38 7.82
C ASP A 64 -5.38 -20.58 8.77
N SER A 65 -6.51 -20.79 9.46
CA SER A 65 -6.67 -21.87 10.45
C SER A 65 -6.54 -23.28 9.86
N GLN A 66 -6.23 -23.42 8.56
CA GLN A 66 -6.03 -24.71 7.88
C GLN A 66 -4.67 -24.88 7.16
N ALA A 67 -3.79 -23.88 7.09
CA ALA A 67 -2.52 -24.02 6.38
C ALA A 67 -1.40 -24.53 7.31
N ALA A 68 -1.50 -25.81 7.69
CA ALA A 68 -0.50 -26.52 8.46
C ALA A 68 0.87 -26.59 7.74
N ALA A 69 1.92 -26.32 8.52
CA ALA A 69 3.25 -26.96 8.51
C ALA A 69 4.36 -26.59 7.49
N SER A 70 4.24 -25.60 6.60
CA SER A 70 5.40 -25.28 5.72
C SER A 70 5.51 -23.86 5.14
N ARG A 71 4.50 -22.99 5.30
CA ARG A 71 4.56 -21.62 4.74
C ARG A 71 5.01 -20.62 5.80
N THR A 72 6.01 -19.80 5.46
CA THR A 72 6.36 -18.60 6.24
C THR A 72 5.08 -17.81 6.51
N ALA A 73 4.79 -17.54 7.77
CA ALA A 73 3.59 -16.79 8.15
C ALA A 73 3.58 -15.45 7.42
N LEU A 74 2.52 -15.19 6.65
CA LEU A 74 2.34 -13.92 5.97
C LEU A 74 1.50 -13.00 6.84
N GLU A 75 1.90 -11.75 6.86
CA GLU A 75 1.14 -10.65 7.44
C GLU A 75 0.70 -9.71 6.34
N TYR A 76 -0.44 -9.06 6.57
CA TYR A 76 -1.08 -8.19 5.59
C TYR A 76 -1.38 -6.82 6.18
N ALA A 77 -1.27 -5.79 5.34
CA ALA A 77 -1.80 -4.46 5.60
C ALA A 77 -2.80 -4.13 4.48
N VAL A 78 -4.06 -3.92 4.88
CA VAL A 78 -5.16 -3.60 3.96
C VAL A 78 -5.51 -2.13 4.11
N PHE A 79 -5.63 -1.43 3.00
CA PHE A 79 -5.99 -0.01 2.92
C PHE A 79 -7.36 0.15 2.25
N PRO A 80 -8.47 -0.03 3.00
CA PRO A 80 -9.81 -0.14 2.43
C PRO A 80 -10.51 1.21 2.20
N ASP A 81 -9.89 2.30 2.63
CA ASP A 81 -10.49 3.63 2.74
C ASP A 81 -9.70 4.71 1.99
N LEU A 82 -8.75 4.32 1.13
CA LEU A 82 -8.00 5.27 0.32
C LEU A 82 -8.91 5.91 -0.72
N SER A 83 -8.79 7.22 -0.92
CA SER A 83 -9.46 7.96 -2.00
C SER A 83 -8.57 9.08 -2.54
N LEU A 84 -8.74 9.40 -3.82
CA LEU A 84 -8.02 10.50 -4.47
C LEU A 84 -8.89 11.74 -4.55
N SER A 85 -8.36 12.89 -4.14
CA SER A 85 -9.12 14.15 -4.11
C SER A 85 -9.14 14.87 -5.46
N TYR A 86 -8.18 14.58 -6.34
CA TYR A 86 -8.01 15.28 -7.61
C TYR A 86 -7.80 14.33 -8.78
N SER A 87 -8.25 14.77 -9.96
CA SER A 87 -8.07 14.05 -11.22
C SER A 87 -6.62 14.11 -11.68
N GLY A 88 -6.10 13.01 -12.22
CA GLY A 88 -4.72 12.94 -12.68
C GLY A 88 -4.23 11.50 -12.80
N THR A 89 -2.98 11.34 -13.22
CA THR A 89 -2.31 10.04 -13.26
C THR A 89 -1.33 9.96 -12.09
N TYR A 90 -1.45 8.92 -11.28
CA TYR A 90 -0.69 8.77 -10.05
C TYR A 90 -0.17 7.35 -9.87
N THR A 91 0.77 7.18 -8.95
CA THR A 91 1.18 5.86 -8.44
C THR A 91 1.14 5.88 -6.91
N LEU A 92 0.74 4.78 -6.27
CA LEU A 92 0.87 4.65 -4.83
C LEU A 92 2.24 4.03 -4.51
N GLN A 93 3.04 4.72 -3.71
CA GLN A 93 4.26 4.18 -3.13
C GLN A 93 3.96 3.68 -1.72
N VAL A 94 4.33 2.43 -1.46
CA VAL A 94 4.26 1.83 -0.14
C VAL A 94 5.67 1.74 0.42
N THR A 95 5.86 2.31 1.60
CA THR A 95 7.15 2.33 2.29
C THR A 95 7.02 1.63 3.63
N ALA A 96 7.85 0.63 3.87
CA ALA A 96 7.93 -0.06 5.15
C ALA A 96 8.97 0.60 6.06
N PHE A 97 8.59 0.79 7.32
CA PHE A 97 9.40 1.46 8.33
C PHE A 97 9.70 0.53 9.51
N ARG A 98 10.91 0.66 10.04
CA ARG A 98 11.29 0.12 11.35
C ARG A 98 11.54 1.29 12.30
N MET A 99 11.00 1.21 13.50
CA MET A 99 11.29 2.14 14.58
C MET A 99 12.64 1.78 15.20
N ASP A 100 13.56 2.74 15.20
CA ASP A 100 14.82 2.66 15.90
C ASP A 100 14.65 3.21 17.32
N TYR A 101 14.75 2.30 18.30
CA TYR A 101 14.67 2.59 19.72
C TYR A 101 16.04 2.56 20.42
N SER A 102 17.15 2.58 19.65
CA SER A 102 18.50 2.55 20.21
C SER A 102 18.81 3.77 21.09
N ASP A 103 18.19 4.92 20.81
CA ASP A 103 18.22 6.12 21.64
C ASP A 103 16.80 6.47 22.13
N PRO A 104 16.49 6.26 23.43
CA PRO A 104 15.19 6.61 24.01
C PRO A 104 14.81 8.09 23.90
N GLY A 105 15.79 8.99 23.74
CA GLY A 105 15.56 10.42 23.56
C GLY A 105 15.33 10.85 22.11
N ASN A 106 15.61 9.96 21.14
CA ASN A 106 15.55 10.23 19.71
C ASN A 106 15.07 9.01 18.93
N VAL A 107 13.82 8.63 19.17
CA VAL A 107 13.18 7.53 18.44
C VAL A 107 12.93 7.94 16.99
N MET A 108 13.50 7.22 16.03
CA MET A 108 13.40 7.52 14.61
C MET A 108 12.70 6.40 13.82
N ALA A 109 11.91 6.75 12.81
CA ALA A 109 11.40 5.78 11.85
C ALA A 109 12.37 5.66 10.67
N VAL A 110 12.95 4.47 10.48
CA VAL A 110 13.92 4.18 9.41
C VAL A 110 13.22 3.47 8.26
N VAL A 111 13.41 3.96 7.04
CA VAL A 111 12.92 3.30 5.82
C VAL A 111 13.67 1.99 5.60
N VAL A 112 12.95 0.87 5.53
CA VAL A 112 13.52 -0.46 5.29
C VAL A 112 13.47 -0.80 3.80
N THR A 113 12.31 -0.57 3.16
CA THR A 113 12.08 -0.89 1.75
C THR A 113 10.84 -0.16 1.25
N SER A 114 10.72 0.03 -0.05
CA SER A 114 9.52 0.56 -0.69
C SER A 114 9.21 -0.15 -2.01
N GLU A 115 7.94 -0.10 -2.42
CA GLU A 115 7.41 -0.69 -3.65
C GLU A 115 6.32 0.25 -4.19
N THR A 116 6.15 0.30 -5.50
CA THR A 116 5.13 1.14 -6.16
C THR A 116 4.07 0.30 -6.85
N THR A 117 2.83 0.77 -6.86
CA THR A 117 1.74 0.16 -7.64
C THR A 117 1.93 0.40 -9.14
N ASN A 118 1.02 -0.17 -9.93
CA ASN A 118 0.77 0.33 -11.27
C ASN A 118 0.19 1.75 -11.21
N ALA A 119 0.25 2.46 -12.34
CA ALA A 119 -0.37 3.77 -12.46
C ALA A 119 -1.90 3.67 -12.33
N ILE A 120 -2.47 4.67 -11.67
CA ILE A 120 -3.90 4.88 -11.45
C ILE A 120 -4.28 6.17 -12.14
N ASN A 121 -5.32 6.13 -12.98
CA ASN A 121 -5.91 7.31 -13.59
C ASN A 121 -7.17 7.71 -12.82
N ALA A 122 -7.14 8.88 -12.20
CA ALA A 122 -8.25 9.45 -11.45
C ALA A 122 -9.06 10.41 -12.34
N TYR A 123 -10.36 10.21 -12.40
CA TYR A 123 -11.28 11.00 -13.21
C TYR A 123 -12.39 11.62 -12.34
N ASP A 124 -12.88 12.80 -12.72
CA ASP A 124 -14.03 13.42 -12.04
C ASP A 124 -15.34 12.64 -12.30
N GLN A 125 -15.39 11.96 -13.44
CA GLN A 125 -16.56 11.20 -13.87
C GLN A 125 -16.53 9.76 -13.32
N PRO A 126 -17.70 9.12 -13.16
CA PRO A 126 -17.77 7.72 -12.81
C PRO A 126 -17.01 6.84 -13.82
N VAL A 127 -16.24 5.89 -13.30
CA VAL A 127 -15.50 4.89 -14.10
C VAL A 127 -16.07 3.50 -13.88
N ALA A 128 -15.79 2.58 -14.80
CA ALA A 128 -16.19 1.18 -14.67
C ALA A 128 -15.43 0.49 -13.54
N PHE A 129 -16.05 -0.51 -12.93
CA PHE A 129 -15.38 -1.35 -11.93
C PHE A 129 -14.33 -2.26 -12.56
N GLU A 130 -13.21 -2.42 -11.87
CA GLU A 130 -12.17 -3.39 -12.22
C GLU A 130 -12.11 -4.54 -11.20
N ASN A 131 -11.62 -5.70 -11.66
CA ASN A 131 -11.42 -6.86 -10.81
C ASN A 131 -10.05 -6.81 -10.11
N PRO A 132 -9.90 -7.42 -8.92
CA PRO A 132 -8.61 -7.49 -8.22
C PRO A 132 -7.53 -8.18 -9.07
N CYS A 133 -6.42 -7.48 -9.30
CA CYS A 133 -5.28 -8.00 -10.06
C CYS A 133 -4.04 -8.13 -9.18
N LYS A 134 -3.19 -9.13 -9.47
CA LYS A 134 -1.86 -9.28 -8.83
C LYS A 134 -0.81 -8.51 -9.64
N LEU A 135 0.24 -8.03 -8.98
CA LEU A 135 1.40 -7.45 -9.66
C LEU A 135 2.07 -8.52 -10.55
N SER A 136 2.02 -8.38 -11.88
CA SER A 136 2.90 -9.16 -12.76
C SER A 136 4.27 -8.48 -12.76
N LYS A 137 5.27 -9.06 -12.08
CA LYS A 137 6.65 -8.61 -12.27
C LYS A 137 7.01 -8.85 -13.74
N ALA A 138 7.25 -7.77 -14.50
CA ALA A 138 7.91 -7.90 -15.79
C ALA A 138 9.29 -8.53 -15.53
N LYS A 139 9.54 -9.65 -16.20
CA LYS A 139 10.75 -10.48 -16.05
C LYS A 139 11.90 -9.88 -16.83
#